data_AF-A0A524QUK8-F1
#
_entry.id   AF-A0A524QUK8-F1
#
_cell.length_a   1.000
_cell.length_b   1.000
_cell.length_c   1.000
_cell.angle_alpha   90.00
_cell.angle_beta   90.00
_cell.angle_gamma   90.00
#
_symmetry.space_group_name_H-M   'P 1'
#
loop_
_entity.id
_entity.type
_entity.pdbx_description
1 polymer ?
#
loop_
_entity_poly.entity_id
_entity_poly.type
_entity_poly.pdbx_seq_one_letter_code
_entity_poly.pdbx_strand_id
1 'polypeptide(L)'
;MKSKRFSEPEIVAILREAERGEQTIAELCRAHGIADHTFYRWRRKFGSLPAPELRLLRELEKENVRLKRLVVDRDLEIDALRELVAKNY
;
A
#
# COMPACT_ATOMS: atom_id res chain seq x y z
N MET A 1 26.09 9.24 1.04
CA MET A 1 25.33 7.97 0.97
C MET A 1 24.16 8.15 0.01
N LYS A 2 24.02 7.31 -1.02
CA LYS A 2 22.84 7.39 -1.91
C LYS A 2 21.59 7.05 -1.10
N SER A 3 20.59 7.93 -1.12
CA SER A 3 19.31 7.69 -0.45
C SER A 3 18.54 6.62 -1.22
N LYS A 4 18.50 5.40 -0.67
CA LYS A 4 17.59 4.36 -1.15
C LYS A 4 16.18 4.80 -0.78
N ARG A 5 15.29 4.94 -1.77
CA ARG A 5 13.87 5.20 -1.51
C ARG A 5 13.24 3.90 -1.06
N PHE A 6 12.69 3.88 0.15
CA PHE A 6 11.89 2.77 0.66
C PHE A 6 10.42 3.04 0.39
N SER A 7 9.72 2.03 -0.11
CA SER A 7 8.27 2.01 -0.21
C SER A 7 7.63 1.84 1.17
N GLU A 8 6.40 2.30 1.36
CA GLU A 8 5.63 2.06 2.59
C GLU A 8 5.55 0.56 2.97
N PRO A 9 5.33 -0.38 2.03
CA PRO A 9 5.42 -1.82 2.32
C PRO A 9 6.76 -2.27 2.91
N GLU A 10 7.88 -1.78 2.38
CA GLU A 10 9.23 -2.13 2.87
C GLU A 10 9.47 -1.53 4.26
N ILE A 11 9.04 -0.28 4.48
CA ILE A 11 9.15 0.38 5.79
C ILE A 11 8.42 -0.43 6.87
N VAL A 12 7.18 -0.85 6.59
CA VAL A 12 6.41 -1.69 7.51
C VAL A 12 7.13 -3.00 7.78
N ALA A 13 7.67 -3.67 6.76
CA ALA A 13 8.36 -4.95 6.93
C ALA A 13 9.56 -4.83 7.89
N ILE A 14 10.35 -3.76 7.76
CA ILE A 14 11.47 -3.46 8.65
C ILE A 14 11.00 -3.19 10.09
N LEU A 15 9.91 -2.43 10.27
CA LEU A 15 9.35 -2.19 11.60
C LEU A 15 8.87 -3.48 12.28
N ARG A 16 8.33 -4.44 11.51
CA ARG A 16 7.94 -5.77 12.02
C ARG A 16 9.13 -6.63 12.40
N GLU A 17 10.20 -6.57 11.64
CA GLU A 17 11.45 -7.26 11.98
C GLU A 17 11.99 -6.79 13.33
N ALA A 18 11.90 -5.48 13.62
CA ALA A 18 12.24 -4.92 14.92
C ALA A 18 11.35 -5.42 16.06
N GLU A 19 10.06 -5.65 15.81
CA GLU A 19 9.10 -6.14 16.81
C GLU A 19 9.33 -7.60 17.21
N ARG A 20 9.98 -8.40 16.37
CA ARG A 20 10.34 -9.79 16.71
C ARG A 20 11.42 -9.86 17.79
N GLY A 21 12.21 -8.80 17.97
CA GLY A 21 13.25 -8.72 19.00
C GLY A 21 14.47 -9.60 18.76
N GLU A 22 14.65 -10.13 17.54
CA GLU A 22 15.76 -11.02 17.17
C GLU A 22 17.11 -10.28 17.07
N GLN A 23 17.09 -8.97 16.84
CA GLN A 23 18.28 -8.11 16.74
C GLN A 23 18.00 -6.72 17.32
N THR A 24 19.06 -6.00 17.70
CA THR A 24 18.94 -4.62 18.17
C THR A 24 18.52 -3.67 17.03
N ILE A 25 17.90 -2.54 17.36
CA ILE A 25 17.53 -1.51 16.36
C ILE A 25 18.76 -1.03 15.59
N ALA A 26 19.92 -0.93 16.25
CA ALA A 26 21.16 -0.49 15.62
C ALA A 26 21.73 -1.53 14.62
N GLU A 27 21.53 -2.83 14.88
CA GLU A 27 21.89 -3.90 13.94
C GLU A 27 20.95 -3.92 12.74
N LEU A 28 19.64 -3.82 12.99
CA LEU A 28 18.63 -3.73 11.96
C LEU A 28 18.86 -2.53 11.04
N CYS A 29 19.18 -1.36 11.61
CA CYS A 29 19.44 -0.15 10.85
C CYS A 29 20.67 -0.31 9.94
N ARG A 30 21.74 -0.96 10.44
CA ARG A 30 22.91 -1.30 9.63
C ARG A 30 22.59 -2.30 8.51
N ALA A 31 21.82 -3.34 8.80
CA ALA A 31 21.44 -4.37 7.83
C ALA A 31 20.64 -3.78 6.65
N HIS A 32 19.72 -2.85 6.95
CA HIS A 32 18.88 -2.20 5.94
C HIS A 32 19.49 -0.91 5.36
N GLY A 33 20.67 -0.48 5.85
CA GLY A 33 21.32 0.75 5.39
C GLY A 33 20.55 2.03 5.72
N ILE A 34 19.82 2.04 6.83
CA ILE A 34 19.03 3.17 7.33
C ILE A 34 19.68 3.74 8.60
N ALA A 35 19.41 5.02 8.88
CA ALA A 35 19.85 5.62 10.13
C ALA A 35 18.78 5.44 11.23
N ASP A 36 19.20 5.32 12.48
CA ASP A 36 18.30 5.12 13.64
C ASP A 36 17.17 6.15 13.71
N HIS A 37 17.49 7.44 13.47
CA HIS A 37 16.46 8.50 13.46
C HIS A 37 15.38 8.28 12.39
N THR A 38 15.75 7.67 11.25
CA THR A 38 14.80 7.32 10.18
C THR A 38 13.88 6.19 10.63
N PHE A 39 14.43 5.17 11.30
CA PHE A 39 13.65 4.09 11.89
C PHE A 39 12.63 4.63 12.90
N TYR A 40 13.03 5.47 13.85
CA TYR A 40 12.09 6.02 14.84
C TYR A 40 11.04 6.93 14.21
N ARG A 41 11.38 7.70 13.17
CA ARG A 41 10.41 8.47 12.39
C ARG A 41 9.37 7.57 11.73
N TRP A 42 9.81 6.47 11.13
CA TRP A 42 8.91 5.47 10.55
C TRP A 42 8.06 4.79 11.61
N ARG A 43 8.62 4.42 12.75
CA ARG A 43 7.89 3.83 13.86
C ARG A 43 6.78 4.74 14.37
N ARG A 44 7.03 6.06 14.45
CA ARG A 44 6.00 7.04 14.81
C ARG A 44 4.89 7.15 13.76
N LYS A 45 5.22 7.03 12.48
CA LYS A 45 4.26 7.18 11.36
C LYS A 45 3.46 5.90 11.07
N PHE A 46 4.08 4.73 11.19
CA PHE A 46 3.57 3.44 10.71
C PHE A 46 3.48 2.36 11.80
N GLY A 47 4.09 2.58 12.98
CA GLY A 47 4.14 1.58 14.06
C GLY A 47 2.82 1.32 14.76
N SER A 48 1.77 2.12 14.50
CA SER A 48 0.43 1.94 15.08
C SER A 48 -0.53 1.14 14.19
N LEU A 49 -0.12 0.69 12.99
CA LEU A 49 -0.98 -0.08 12.09
C LEU A 49 -0.76 -1.58 12.32
N PRO A 50 -1.57 -2.29 13.13
CA PRO A 50 -1.45 -3.74 13.32
C PRO A 50 -1.45 -4.50 11.99
N ALA A 51 -0.65 -5.56 11.88
CA ALA A 51 -0.46 -6.37 10.67
C ALA A 51 -1.76 -6.77 9.93
N PRO A 52 -2.87 -7.14 10.62
CA PRO A 52 -4.15 -7.40 9.95
C PRO A 52 -4.74 -6.17 9.25
N GLU A 53 -4.60 -4.96 9.80
CA GLU A 53 -5.14 -3.73 9.20
C GLU A 53 -4.40 -3.34 7.92
N LEU A 54 -3.10 -3.59 7.84
CA LEU A 54 -2.32 -3.34 6.61
C LEU A 54 -2.66 -4.35 5.50
N ARG A 55 -2.91 -5.60 5.87
CA ARG A 55 -3.40 -6.60 4.91
C ARG A 55 -4.80 -6.23 4.42
N LEU A 56 -5.69 -5.87 5.34
CA LEU A 56 -7.04 -5.41 5.01
C LEU A 56 -7.00 -4.17 4.13
N LEU A 57 -6.14 -3.20 4.42
CA LEU A 57 -5.96 -1.99 3.61
C LEU A 57 -5.55 -2.33 2.17
N ARG A 58 -4.56 -3.22 1.99
CA ARG A 58 -4.15 -3.67 0.64
C ARG A 58 -5.25 -4.42 -0.09
N GLU A 59 -6.01 -5.24 0.61
CA GLU A 59 -7.15 -5.97 0.03
C GLU A 59 -8.26 -4.99 -0.39
N LEU A 60 -8.56 -4.00 0.45
CA LEU A 60 -9.51 -2.92 0.14
C LEU A 60 -9.04 -2.04 -1.03
N GLU A 61 -7.76 -1.70 -1.11
CA GLU A 61 -7.19 -0.96 -2.24
C GLU A 61 -7.32 -1.74 -3.55
N LYS A 62 -7.00 -3.04 -3.54
CA LYS A 62 -7.16 -3.92 -4.71
C LYS A 62 -8.61 -4.01 -5.14
N GLU A 63 -9.53 -4.22 -4.20
CA GLU A 63 -10.95 -4.31 -4.51
C GLU A 63 -11.47 -2.96 -5.03
N ASN A 64 -11.02 -1.83 -4.49
CA ASN A 64 -11.39 -0.51 -4.99
C ASN A 64 -10.98 -0.29 -6.45
N VAL A 65 -9.76 -0.71 -6.83
CA VAL A 65 -9.31 -0.67 -8.22
C VAL A 65 -10.17 -1.56 -9.11
N ARG A 66 -10.48 -2.78 -8.65
CA ARG A 66 -11.34 -3.72 -9.38
C ARG A 66 -12.74 -3.14 -9.61
N LEU A 67 -13.36 -2.63 -8.55
CA LEU A 67 -14.69 -2.03 -8.59
C LEU A 67 -14.75 -0.81 -9.51
N LYS A 68 -13.75 0.08 -9.45
CA LYS A 68 -13.65 1.23 -10.35
C LYS A 68 -13.60 0.82 -11.82
N ARG A 69 -12.81 -0.20 -12.17
CA ARG A 69 -12.78 -0.74 -13.54
C ARG A 69 -14.17 -1.27 -13.95
N LEU A 70 -14.79 -2.05 -13.08
CA LEU A 70 -16.11 -2.63 -13.34
C LEU A 70 -17.18 -1.56 -13.58
N VAL A 71 -17.16 -0.46 -12.82
CA VAL A 71 -18.07 0.68 -13.02
C VAL A 71 -17.84 1.32 -14.38
N VAL A 72 -16.59 1.62 -14.74
CA VAL A 72 -16.26 2.21 -16.05
C VAL A 72 -16.72 1.30 -17.20
N ASP A 73 -16.45 0.00 -17.10
CA ASP A 73 -16.85 -0.96 -18.14
C ASP A 73 -18.38 -0.98 -18.31
N ARG A 74 -19.14 -0.92 -17.20
CA ARG A 74 -20.61 -0.86 -17.23
C ARG A 74 -21.16 0.46 -17.76
N ASP A 75 -20.56 1.58 -17.40
CA ASP A 75 -20.98 2.88 -17.92
C ASP A 75 -20.78 2.93 -19.44
N LEU A 76 -19.67 2.40 -19.96
CA LEU A 76 -19.43 2.28 -21.39
C LEU A 76 -20.45 1.39 -22.11
N GLU A 77 -20.82 0.25 -21.51
CA GLU A 77 -21.88 -0.61 -22.05
C GLU A 77 -23.23 0.11 -22.09
N ILE A 78 -23.58 0.84 -21.04
CA ILE A 78 -24.83 1.62 -20.96
C ILE A 78 -24.86 2.70 -22.04
N ASP A 79 -23.77 3.44 -22.22
CA ASP A 79 -23.67 4.49 -23.23
C ASP A 79 -23.80 3.92 -24.65
N ALA A 80 -23.14 2.80 -24.94
CA ALA A 80 -23.28 2.12 -26.22
C ALA A 80 -24.73 1.66 -26.50
N LEU A 81 -25.41 1.10 -25.49
CA LEU A 81 -26.81 0.69 -25.60
C LEU A 81 -27.73 1.90 -25.83
N ARG A 82 -27.50 3.01 -25.13
CA ARG A 82 -28.27 4.25 -25.31
C ARG A 82 -28.10 4.81 -26.71
N GLU A 83 -26.89 4.80 -27.26
CA GLU A 83 -26.65 5.22 -28.64
C GLU A 83 -27.39 4.35 -29.67
N LEU A 84 -27.40 3.03 -29.48
CA LEU A 84 -28.13 2.13 -30.37
C LEU A 84 -29.64 2.36 -30.32
N VAL A 85 -30.20 2.55 -29.13
CA VAL A 85 -31.62 2.88 -28.96
C VAL A 85 -31.94 4.22 -29.62
N ALA A 86 -31.09 5.23 -29.44
CA ALA A 86 -31.27 6.55 -30.04
C ALA A 86 -31.17 6.55 -31.57
N LYS A 87 -30.40 5.63 -32.17
CA LYS A 87 -30.30 5.50 -33.64
C LYS A 87 -31.46 4.72 -34.28
N ASN A 88 -32.23 3.99 -33.47
CA ASN A 88 -33.36 3.16 -33.93
C ASN A 88 -34.71 3.91 -33.92
N TYR A 89 -34.71 5.20 -33.56
CA TYR A 89 -35.87 6.09 -33.58
C TYR A 89 -35.59 7.35 -34.39
#